data_AF-A0A3E2TS22-F1
#
_entry.id   AF-A0A3E2TS22-F1
#
_cell.length_a   1.000
_cell.length_b   1.000
_cell.length_c   1.000
_cell.angle_alpha   90.00
_cell.angle_beta   90.00
_cell.angle_gamma   90.00
#
_symmetry.space_group_name_H-M   'P 1'
#
loop_
_entity.id
_entity.type
_entity.pdbx_description
1 polymer ?
#
loop_
_entity_poly.entity_id
_entity_poly.type
_entity_poly.pdbx_seq_one_letter_code
_entity_poly.pdbx_strand_id
1 'polypeptide(L)'
;MISVTLYKDTAVLYTVYRGREYERVISGHGEVNLLLEALKHINVHDELEIYADSRIYGVLKNRWIDRWVENGWVNSKGKTVRDKEAWQQVYERLKDYTYTVKRRQV
;
A
#
# COMPACT_ATOMS: atom_id res chain seq x y z
N MET A 1 -4.14 16.01 0.32
CA MET A 1 -3.19 15.15 1.07
C MET A 1 -3.90 13.89 1.50
N ILE A 2 -3.32 12.75 1.18
CA ILE A 2 -3.84 11.42 1.50
C ILE A 2 -2.70 10.61 2.11
N SER A 3 -2.93 9.94 3.22
CA SER A 3 -1.96 9.03 3.82
C SER A 3 -2.58 7.72 4.29
N VAL A 4 -1.82 6.65 4.18
CA VAL A 4 -2.17 5.32 4.69
C VAL A 4 -1.07 4.87 5.64
N THR A 5 -1.41 4.70 6.91
CA THR A 5 -0.51 4.17 7.94
C THR A 5 -0.89 2.74 8.27
N LEU A 6 0.00 1.80 7.97
CA LEU A 6 -0.19 0.38 8.25
C LEU A 6 0.34 0.04 9.64
N TYR A 7 -0.38 -0.84 10.33
CA TYR A 7 -0.05 -1.51 11.58
C TYR A 7 -0.22 -3.03 11.38
N LYS A 8 0.03 -3.81 12.43
CA LYS A 8 0.00 -5.28 12.38
C LYS A 8 -1.35 -5.84 11.89
N ASP A 9 -2.45 -5.25 12.33
CA ASP A 9 -3.83 -5.72 12.11
C ASP A 9 -4.78 -4.59 11.68
N THR A 10 -4.22 -3.40 11.46
CA THR A 10 -5.00 -2.20 11.21
C THR A 10 -4.31 -1.32 10.18
N ALA A 11 -5.08 -0.63 9.35
CA ALA A 11 -4.64 0.50 8.54
C ALA A 11 -5.45 1.74 8.90
N VAL A 12 -4.77 2.88 9.01
CA VAL A 12 -5.42 4.19 9.17
C VAL A 12 -5.28 4.94 7.86
N LEU A 13 -6.40 5.20 7.19
CA LEU A 13 -6.49 6.06 6.02
C LEU A 13 -6.88 7.46 6.50
N TYR A 14 -6.02 8.43 6.25
CA TYR A 14 -6.26 9.84 6.55
C TYR A 14 -6.32 10.64 5.26
N THR A 15 -7.31 11.52 5.14
CA THR A 15 -7.50 12.39 3.99
C THR A 15 -7.84 13.81 4.42
N VAL A 16 -7.21 14.79 3.76
CA VAL A 16 -7.55 16.20 3.89
C VAL A 16 -8.10 16.69 2.56
N TYR A 17 -9.36 17.10 2.56
CA TYR A 17 -10.05 17.61 1.38
C TYR A 17 -10.83 18.88 1.72
N ARG A 18 -10.55 19.97 0.99
CA ARG A 18 -11.19 21.29 1.19
C ARG A 18 -11.16 21.77 2.65
N GLY A 19 -10.04 21.57 3.34
CA GLY A 19 -9.83 21.98 4.74
C GLY A 19 -10.57 21.12 5.77
N ARG A 20 -11.15 19.99 5.36
CA ARG A 20 -11.75 19.00 6.27
C ARG A 20 -10.89 17.75 6.33
N GLU A 21 -10.75 17.23 7.52
CA GLU A 21 -9.98 16.02 7.82
C GLU A 21 -10.92 14.84 8.02
N TYR A 22 -10.54 13.70 7.44
CA TYR A 22 -11.28 12.45 7.59
C TYR A 22 -10.30 11.34 7.91
N GLU A 23 -10.61 10.59 8.96
CA GLU A 23 -9.87 9.40 9.37
C GLU A 23 -10.76 8.17 9.23
N ARG A 24 -10.21 7.10 8.66
CA ARG A 24 -10.85 5.79 8.58
C ARG A 24 -9.89 4.73 9.10
N VAL A 25 -10.34 3.99 10.10
CA VAL A 25 -9.66 2.81 10.62
C VAL A 25 -10.19 1.57 9.90
N ILE A 26 -9.28 0.74 9.39
CA ILE A 26 -9.57 -0.48 8.66
C ILE A 26 -8.88 -1.62 9.41
N SER A 27 -9.65 -2.54 9.97
CA SER A 27 -9.11 -3.70 10.67
C SER A 27 -9.15 -4.95 9.79
N GLY A 28 -8.18 -5.83 9.95
CA GLY A 28 -8.09 -7.05 9.15
C GLY A 28 -6.81 -7.83 9.37
N HIS A 29 -6.63 -8.88 8.57
CA HIS A 29 -5.46 -9.74 8.63
C HIS A 29 -4.64 -9.65 7.34
N GLY A 30 -3.33 -9.52 7.51
CA GLY A 30 -2.38 -9.40 6.40
C GLY A 30 -2.27 -7.95 5.90
N GLU A 31 -1.09 -7.36 6.07
CA GLU A 31 -0.85 -5.96 5.75
C GLU A 31 -1.07 -5.61 4.27
N VAL A 32 -0.87 -6.56 3.34
CA VAL A 32 -1.13 -6.34 1.90
C VAL A 32 -2.63 -6.14 1.65
N ASN A 33 -3.48 -6.90 2.34
CA ASN A 33 -4.93 -6.76 2.24
C ASN A 33 -5.40 -5.46 2.91
N LEU A 34 -4.81 -5.09 4.04
CA LEU A 34 -5.07 -3.82 4.71
C LEU A 34 -4.73 -2.63 3.81
N LEU A 35 -3.56 -2.65 3.16
CA LEU A 35 -3.18 -1.64 2.18
C LEU A 35 -4.16 -1.61 1.00
N LEU A 36 -4.48 -2.76 0.43
CA LEU A 36 -5.44 -2.86 -0.68
C LEU A 36 -6.81 -2.28 -0.30
N GLU A 37 -7.30 -2.60 0.89
CA GLU A 37 -8.58 -2.10 1.36
C GLU A 37 -8.54 -0.58 1.56
N ALA A 38 -7.47 -0.05 2.16
CA ALA A 38 -7.28 1.40 2.27
C ALA A 38 -7.30 2.09 0.88
N LEU A 39 -6.59 1.53 -0.10
CA LEU A 39 -6.56 2.05 -1.47
C LEU A 39 -7.93 2.02 -2.16
N LYS A 40 -8.86 1.13 -1.76
CA LYS A 40 -10.22 1.11 -2.30
C LYS A 40 -11.10 2.25 -1.81
N HIS A 41 -10.79 2.84 -0.65
CA HIS A 41 -11.55 3.98 -0.11
C HIS A 41 -11.07 5.32 -0.66
N ILE A 42 -9.98 5.34 -1.43
CA ILE A 42 -9.46 6.56 -2.05
C ILE A 42 -10.14 6.74 -3.41
N ASN A 43 -10.91 7.83 -3.53
CA ASN A 43 -11.66 8.18 -4.75
C ASN A 43 -11.08 9.40 -5.48
N VAL A 44 -9.95 9.92 -5.01
CA VAL A 44 -9.35 11.17 -5.51
C VAL A 44 -7.93 10.86 -5.95
N HIS A 45 -7.58 11.19 -7.19
CA HIS A 45 -6.21 11.05 -7.69
C HIS A 45 -5.41 12.24 -7.15
N ASP A 46 -4.60 11.98 -6.13
CA ASP A 46 -3.75 12.97 -5.45
C ASP A 46 -2.46 12.27 -4.97
N GLU A 47 -1.54 13.02 -4.37
CA GLU A 47 -0.35 12.47 -3.74
C GLU A 47 -0.71 11.58 -2.55
N LEU A 48 -0.15 10.35 -2.55
CA LEU A 48 -0.38 9.33 -1.53
C LEU A 48 0.89 9.09 -0.71
N GLU A 49 0.82 9.27 0.61
CA GLU A 49 1.89 8.90 1.52
C GLU A 49 1.59 7.56 2.23
N ILE A 50 2.47 6.58 2.08
CA ILE A 50 2.33 5.27 2.70
C ILE A 50 3.35 5.12 3.83
N TYR A 51 2.88 4.91 5.05
CA TYR A 51 3.70 4.68 6.23
C TYR A 51 3.65 3.19 6.60
N ALA A 52 4.80 2.53 6.56
CA ALA A 52 4.94 1.13 6.91
C ALA A 52 6.33 0.84 7.49
N ASP A 53 6.43 -0.14 8.38
CA ASP A 53 7.70 -0.63 8.97
C ASP A 53 8.02 -2.08 8.58
N SER A 54 7.10 -2.71 7.85
CA SER A 54 7.11 -4.13 7.53
C SER A 54 7.69 -4.44 6.15
N ARG A 55 7.38 -5.64 5.61
CA ARG A 55 7.69 -6.02 4.23
C ARG A 55 7.14 -5.02 3.22
N ILE A 56 6.01 -4.36 3.49
CA ILE A 56 5.41 -3.37 2.58
C ILE A 56 6.40 -2.24 2.28
N TYR A 57 7.06 -1.69 3.31
CA TYR A 57 8.06 -0.64 3.16
C TYR A 57 9.17 -1.06 2.20
N GLY A 58 9.74 -2.25 2.40
CA GLY A 58 10.83 -2.76 1.58
C GLY A 58 10.41 -3.01 0.13
N VAL A 59 9.20 -3.53 -0.10
CA VAL A 59 8.68 -3.81 -1.45
C VAL A 59 8.46 -2.52 -2.23
N LEU A 60 7.78 -1.54 -1.63
CA LEU A 60 7.46 -0.28 -2.29
C LEU A 60 8.71 0.58 -2.49
N LYS A 61 9.59 0.68 -1.49
CA LYS A 61 10.80 1.50 -1.56
C LYS A 61 11.76 1.00 -2.64
N ASN A 62 11.97 -0.30 -2.70
CA ASN A 62 12.90 -0.90 -3.65
C ASN A 62 12.26 -1.21 -5.00
N ARG A 63 10.99 -0.82 -5.20
CA ARG A 63 10.21 -1.07 -6.42
C ARG A 63 10.22 -2.54 -6.83
N TRP A 64 10.12 -3.44 -5.85
CA TRP A 64 10.09 -4.89 -6.14
C TRP A 64 8.82 -5.32 -6.85
N ILE A 65 7.72 -4.59 -6.66
CA ILE A 65 6.45 -4.88 -7.31
C ILE A 65 6.58 -4.80 -8.84
N ASP A 66 7.33 -3.83 -9.37
CA ASP A 66 7.60 -3.68 -10.79
C ASP A 66 8.35 -4.90 -11.34
N ARG A 67 9.41 -5.32 -10.64
CA ARG A 67 10.18 -6.52 -11.01
C ARG A 67 9.33 -7.78 -10.94
N TRP A 68 8.42 -7.88 -9.99
CA TRP A 68 7.51 -9.03 -9.93
C TRP A 68 6.57 -9.06 -11.12
N VAL A 69 6.03 -7.91 -11.53
CA VAL A 69 5.18 -7.80 -12.72
C VAL A 69 5.94 -8.27 -13.97
N GLU A 70 7.15 -7.77 -14.17
CA GLU A 70 8.03 -8.16 -15.30
C GLU A 70 8.37 -9.66 -15.30
N ASN A 71 8.59 -10.24 -14.11
CA ASN A 71 8.98 -11.64 -13.95
C ASN A 71 7.78 -12.58 -13.74
N GLY A 72 6.54 -12.19 -14.06
CA GLY A 72 5.38 -13.08 -13.97
C GLY A 72 4.99 -13.48 -12.53
N TRP A 73 5.26 -12.59 -11.57
CA TRP A 73 4.95 -12.71 -10.13
C TRP A 73 5.74 -13.80 -9.39
N VAL A 74 6.99 -14.00 -9.77
CA VAL A 74 7.97 -14.80 -9.00
C VAL A 74 9.01 -13.94 -8.30
N ASN A 75 9.53 -14.44 -7.18
CA ASN A 75 10.64 -13.82 -6.47
C ASN A 75 12.00 -14.28 -7.03
N SER A 76 13.10 -13.73 -6.48
CA SER A 76 14.47 -14.05 -6.91
C SER A 76 14.88 -15.52 -6.76
N LYS A 77 14.09 -16.33 -6.05
CA LYS A 77 14.30 -17.78 -5.89
C LYS A 77 13.42 -18.60 -6.85
N GLY A 78 12.76 -17.97 -7.81
CA GLY A 78 11.84 -18.61 -8.76
C GLY A 78 10.53 -19.09 -8.13
N LYS A 79 10.21 -18.68 -6.89
CA LYS A 79 8.96 -19.06 -6.22
C LYS A 79 7.91 -17.98 -6.40
N THR A 80 6.65 -18.38 -6.50
CA THR A 80 5.51 -17.46 -6.49
C THR A 80 5.59 -16.50 -5.30
N VAL A 81 5.37 -15.22 -5.57
CA VAL A 81 5.32 -14.19 -4.53
C VAL A 81 4.16 -14.49 -3.58
N ARG A 82 4.43 -14.49 -2.27
CA ARG A 82 3.38 -14.62 -1.25
C ARG A 82 2.40 -13.45 -1.36
N ASP A 83 1.10 -13.75 -1.28
CA ASP A 83 -0.02 -12.82 -1.44
C ASP A 83 -0.09 -12.21 -2.86
N LYS A 84 0.25 -13.01 -3.88
CA LYS A 84 0.32 -12.58 -5.29
C LYS A 84 -0.93 -11.84 -5.72
N GLU A 85 -2.11 -12.40 -5.45
CA GLU A 85 -3.40 -11.86 -5.90
C GLU A 85 -3.70 -10.51 -5.25
N ALA A 86 -3.31 -10.33 -3.98
CA ALA A 86 -3.45 -9.05 -3.27
C ALA A 86 -2.45 -8.03 -3.81
N TRP A 87 -1.19 -8.42 -4.02
CA TRP A 87 -0.17 -7.55 -4.61
C TRP A 87 -0.50 -7.12 -6.03
N GLN A 88 -1.11 -7.99 -6.84
CA GLN A 88 -1.61 -7.65 -8.18
C GLN A 88 -2.62 -6.51 -8.09
N GLN A 89 -3.60 -6.62 -7.20
CA GLN A 89 -4.60 -5.57 -7.02
C GLN A 89 -4.00 -4.28 -6.45
N VAL A 90 -3.06 -4.38 -5.49
CA VAL A 90 -2.32 -3.21 -4.98
C VAL A 90 -1.56 -2.52 -6.12
N TYR A 91 -0.88 -3.29 -6.97
CA TYR A 91 -0.12 -2.75 -8.10
C TYR A 91 -1.03 -1.97 -9.05
N GLU A 92 -2.16 -2.55 -9.46
CA GLU A 92 -3.11 -1.88 -10.34
C GLU A 92 -3.63 -0.57 -9.73
N ARG A 93 -3.97 -0.56 -8.44
CA ARG A 93 -4.43 0.66 -7.77
C ARG A 93 -3.34 1.71 -7.63
N LEU A 94 -2.10 1.32 -7.33
CA LEU A 94 -1.00 2.28 -7.14
C LEU A 94 -0.61 3.00 -8.44
N LYS A 95 -0.98 2.49 -9.61
CA LYS A 95 -0.76 3.19 -10.90
C LYS A 95 -1.51 4.51 -11.00
N ASP A 96 -2.62 4.65 -10.28
CA ASP A 96 -3.46 5.85 -10.29
C ASP A 96 -2.89 6.97 -9.40
N TYR A 97 -1.84 6.68 -8.61
CA TYR A 97 -1.29 7.59 -7.61
C TYR A 97 0.20 7.86 -7.81
N THR A 98 0.58 9.12 -7.60
CA THR A 98 1.98 9.42 -7.27
C THR A 98 2.15 9.19 -5.78
N TYR A 99 2.87 8.12 -5.40
CA TYR A 99 3.01 7.73 -4.00
C TYR A 99 4.45 7.85 -3.48
N THR A 100 4.57 8.16 -2.19
CA THR A 100 5.83 8.05 -1.43
C THR A 100 5.67 7.02 -0.33
N VAL A 101 6.76 6.34 0.03
CA VAL A 101 6.75 5.38 1.15
C VAL A 101 7.77 5.79 2.20
N LYS A 102 7.31 5.90 3.45
CA LYS A 102 8.09 6.32 4.61
C LYS A 102 8.06 5.23 5.67
N ARG A 103 9.13 5.13 6.49
CA ARG A 103 9.06 4.27 7.68
C ARG A 103 8.08 4.90 8.65
N ARG A 104 7.19 4.09 9.24
CA ARG A 104 6.39 4.54 10.39
C ARG A 104 7.36 4.92 11.52
N GLN A 105 7.45 6.20 11.87
CA GLN A 105 8.18 6.63 13.07
C GLN A 105 7.31 6.29 14.28
N VAL A 106 7.91 5.61 15.25
CA VAL A 106 7.28 5.23 16.51
C VAL A 106 7.39 6.38 17.49
#